data_AF-A0A7V2K6Z6-F1
#
_entry.id   AF-A0A7V2K6Z6-F1
#
_cell.length_a   1.000
_cell.length_b   1.000
_cell.length_c   1.000
_cell.angle_alpha   90.00
_cell.angle_beta   90.00
_cell.angle_gamma   90.00
#
_symmetry.space_group_name_H-M   'P 1'
#
loop_
_entity.id
_entity.type
_entity.pdbx_description
1 polymer ?
#
loop_
_entity_poly.entity_id
_entity_poly.type
_entity_poly.pdbx_seq_one_letter_code
_entity_poly.pdbx_strand_id
1 'polypeptide(L)'
;MGWPLFFLSIFSSLFFLVRRIPKPNLFITFSIAYYLIAGNMRVPFSRYLLPLCTTLLLTCGIFLGKFNFSKKIWAIILPLLLGVEVIKDINHDLLLCRKDTRTIAREWIYHHIPEDSIIAVEKYGPPLGKEYQIIPIIYSYSQLKQKADIAVISEYIFYRYQKHPKIYPLQNKFYEELKTKGKLLKAIYPKAGKKRIPGPTILIYQLR
;
A
#
# COMPACT_ATOMS: atom_id res chain seq x y z
N MET A 1 -6.15 -11.42 -6.57
CA MET A 1 -6.64 -12.66 -7.19
C MET A 1 -5.47 -13.62 -7.28
N GLY A 2 -5.60 -14.80 -6.68
CA GLY A 2 -4.54 -15.81 -6.70
C GLY A 2 -4.34 -16.44 -8.07
N TRP A 3 -3.19 -17.08 -8.27
CA TRP A 3 -2.85 -17.78 -9.51
C TRP A 3 -3.93 -18.77 -9.99
N PRO A 4 -4.53 -19.63 -9.13
CA PRO A 4 -5.54 -20.58 -9.60
C PRO A 4 -6.75 -19.90 -10.24
N LEU A 5 -7.30 -18.88 -9.57
CA LEU A 5 -8.43 -18.09 -10.10
C LEU A 5 -8.04 -17.30 -11.35
N PHE A 6 -6.80 -16.82 -11.44
CA PHE A 6 -6.30 -16.15 -12.63
C PHE A 6 -6.32 -17.06 -13.85
N PHE A 7 -5.74 -18.26 -13.76
CA PHE A 7 -5.76 -19.22 -14.86
C PHE A 7 -7.18 -19.67 -15.20
N LEU A 8 -8.04 -19.91 -14.20
CA LEU A 8 -9.45 -20.21 -14.42
C LEU A 8 -10.17 -19.06 -15.15
N SER A 9 -9.85 -17.81 -14.84
CA SER A 9 -10.46 -16.65 -15.49
C SER A 9 -10.07 -16.52 -16.95
N ILE A 10 -8.81 -16.81 -17.29
CA ILE A 10 -8.36 -16.86 -18.68
C ILE A 10 -9.06 -18.00 -19.41
N PHE A 11 -9.06 -19.19 -18.84
CA PHE A 11 -9.64 -20.38 -19.45
C PHE A 11 -11.15 -20.23 -19.70
N SER A 12 -11.90 -19.81 -18.68
CA SER A 12 -13.34 -19.56 -18.79
C SER A 12 -13.66 -18.47 -19.80
N SER A 13 -12.87 -17.40 -19.85
CA SER A 13 -13.05 -16.31 -20.82
C SER A 13 -12.82 -16.79 -22.25
N LEU A 14 -11.72 -17.52 -22.51
CA LEU A 14 -11.46 -18.10 -23.83
C LEU A 14 -12.57 -19.09 -24.25
N PHE A 15 -13.03 -19.93 -23.31
CA PHE A 15 -14.13 -20.85 -23.55
C PHE A 15 -15.40 -20.11 -24.01
N PHE A 16 -15.80 -19.03 -23.34
CA PHE A 16 -17.00 -18.26 -23.71
C PHE A 16 -16.85 -17.49 -25.03
N LEU A 17 -15.66 -16.95 -25.30
CA LEU A 17 -15.35 -16.28 -26.57
C LEU A 17 -15.45 -17.26 -27.75
N VAL A 18 -14.80 -18.42 -27.66
CA VAL A 18 -14.81 -19.46 -28.70
C VAL A 18 -16.22 -20.02 -28.90
N ARG A 19 -16.98 -20.23 -27.82
CA ARG A 19 -18.37 -20.72 -27.87
C ARG A 19 -19.39 -19.63 -28.20
N ARG A 20 -18.96 -18.37 -28.40
CA ARG A 20 -19.81 -17.22 -28.76
C ARG A 20 -21.03 -17.03 -27.85
N ILE A 21 -20.87 -17.25 -26.53
CA ILE A 21 -21.98 -17.10 -25.59
C ILE A 21 -22.15 -15.62 -25.23
N PRO A 22 -23.28 -14.96 -25.59
CA PRO A 22 -23.36 -13.50 -25.57
C PRO A 22 -23.30 -12.90 -24.15
N LYS A 23 -23.95 -13.53 -23.16
CA LYS A 23 -24.04 -12.98 -21.80
C LYS A 23 -22.66 -12.87 -21.11
N PRO A 24 -21.83 -13.92 -21.03
CA PRO A 24 -20.50 -13.79 -20.43
C PRO A 24 -19.53 -12.93 -21.25
N ASN A 25 -19.71 -12.87 -22.58
CA ASN A 25 -18.86 -12.06 -23.45
C ASN A 25 -18.95 -10.55 -23.13
N LEU A 26 -20.09 -10.05 -22.62
CA LEU A 26 -20.19 -8.67 -22.12
C LEU A 26 -19.16 -8.36 -21.02
N PHE A 27 -18.99 -9.27 -20.05
CA PHE A 27 -18.01 -9.11 -18.97
C PHE A 27 -16.58 -9.12 -19.50
N ILE A 28 -16.31 -9.95 -20.51
CA ILE A 28 -15.00 -10.07 -21.14
C ILE A 28 -14.68 -8.80 -21.94
N THR A 29 -15.62 -8.31 -22.75
CA THR A 29 -15.46 -7.06 -23.51
C THR A 29 -15.24 -5.87 -22.58
N PHE A 30 -16.03 -5.76 -21.50
CA PHE A 30 -15.81 -4.75 -20.46
C PHE A 30 -14.40 -4.87 -19.86
N SER A 31 -13.97 -6.08 -19.50
CA SER A 31 -12.65 -6.36 -18.92
C SER A 31 -11.53 -5.86 -19.84
N ILE A 32 -11.60 -6.20 -21.13
CA ILE A 32 -10.60 -5.78 -22.13
C ILE A 32 -10.61 -4.25 -22.30
N ALA A 33 -11.78 -3.65 -22.52
CA ALA A 33 -11.90 -2.21 -22.72
C ALA A 33 -11.40 -1.42 -21.51
N TYR A 34 -11.81 -1.83 -20.31
CA TYR A 34 -11.38 -1.22 -19.06
C TYR A 34 -9.87 -1.35 -18.85
N TYR A 35 -9.28 -2.52 -19.12
CA TYR A 35 -7.84 -2.72 -19.02
C TYR A 35 -7.07 -1.78 -19.96
N LEU A 36 -7.54 -1.61 -21.20
CA LEU A 36 -6.93 -0.68 -22.16
C LEU A 36 -7.02 0.77 -21.68
N ILE A 37 -8.14 1.19 -21.08
CA ILE A 37 -8.29 2.55 -20.54
C ILE A 37 -7.39 2.74 -19.31
N ALA A 38 -7.48 1.85 -18.32
CA ALA A 38 -6.75 1.95 -17.07
C ALA A 38 -5.23 1.79 -17.26
N GLY A 39 -4.81 0.93 -18.19
CA GLY A 39 -3.40 0.70 -18.53
C GLY A 39 -2.72 1.88 -19.21
N ASN A 40 -3.49 2.75 -19.87
CA ASN A 40 -2.98 3.96 -20.52
C ASN A 40 -2.98 5.21 -19.62
N MET A 41 -3.33 5.08 -18.33
CA MET A 41 -3.27 6.20 -17.40
C MET A 41 -1.83 6.57 -17.06
N ARG A 42 -1.54 7.89 -16.95
CA ARG A 42 -0.21 8.40 -16.60
C ARG A 42 0.27 7.98 -15.20
N VAL A 43 -0.65 7.75 -14.27
CA VAL A 43 -0.36 7.33 -12.90
C VAL A 43 -1.23 6.12 -12.56
N PRO A 44 -0.84 4.91 -13.02
CA PRO A 44 -1.60 3.71 -12.75
C PRO A 44 -1.43 3.31 -11.28
N PHE A 45 -2.53 2.93 -10.64
CA PHE A 45 -2.52 2.30 -9.32
C PHE A 45 -3.12 0.91 -9.42
N SER A 46 -2.57 -0.05 -8.68
CA SER A 46 -3.04 -1.44 -8.69
C SER A 46 -4.53 -1.58 -8.34
N ARG A 47 -5.08 -0.66 -7.51
CA ARG A 47 -6.52 -0.61 -7.17
C ARG A 47 -7.42 -0.38 -8.38
N TYR A 48 -6.89 0.17 -9.48
CA TYR A 48 -7.65 0.31 -10.71
C TYR A 48 -7.95 -1.05 -11.34
N LEU A 49 -7.23 -2.12 -11.02
CA LEU A 49 -7.55 -3.46 -11.52
C LEU A 49 -8.75 -4.11 -10.82
N LEU A 50 -9.32 -3.49 -9.78
CA LEU A 50 -10.43 -4.10 -9.02
C LEU A 50 -11.66 -4.39 -9.89
N PRO A 51 -12.19 -3.46 -10.71
CA PRO A 51 -13.34 -3.74 -11.58
C PRO A 51 -13.07 -4.88 -12.57
N LEU A 52 -11.84 -4.93 -13.11
CA LEU A 52 -11.38 -6.00 -14.00
C LEU A 52 -11.43 -7.36 -13.31
N CYS A 53 -10.93 -7.44 -12.07
CA CYS A 53 -10.97 -8.67 -11.29
C CYS A 53 -12.42 -9.12 -11.04
N THR A 54 -13.34 -8.20 -10.73
CA THR A 54 -14.75 -8.54 -10.47
C THR A 54 -15.41 -9.21 -11.67
N THR A 55 -15.26 -8.64 -12.87
CA THR A 55 -15.88 -9.18 -14.08
C THR A 55 -15.26 -10.50 -14.55
N LEU A 56 -13.94 -10.66 -14.38
CA LEU A 56 -13.25 -11.92 -14.64
C LEU A 56 -13.64 -13.03 -13.64
N LEU A 57 -13.91 -12.70 -12.39
CA LEU A 57 -14.40 -13.68 -11.41
C LEU A 57 -15.83 -14.10 -11.69
N LEU A 58 -16.66 -13.22 -12.25
CA LEU A 58 -18.01 -13.59 -12.70
C LEU A 58 -17.97 -14.63 -13.83
N THR A 59 -17.04 -14.51 -14.78
CA THR A 59 -16.90 -15.53 -15.83
C THR A 59 -16.44 -16.88 -15.27
N CYS A 60 -15.54 -16.90 -14.28
CA CYS A 60 -15.22 -18.13 -13.53
C CYS A 60 -16.45 -18.76 -12.90
N GLY A 61 -17.27 -17.97 -12.19
CA GLY A 61 -18.47 -18.45 -11.50
C GLY A 61 -19.49 -19.04 -12.48
N ILE A 62 -19.76 -18.35 -13.58
CA ILE A 62 -20.67 -18.84 -14.63
C ILE A 62 -20.13 -20.13 -15.26
N PHE A 63 -18.82 -20.22 -15.49
CA PHE A 63 -18.20 -21.41 -16.06
C PHE A 63 -18.32 -22.62 -15.13
N LEU A 64 -17.96 -22.46 -13.85
CA LEU A 64 -18.07 -23.54 -12.87
C LEU A 64 -19.54 -23.95 -12.63
N GLY A 65 -20.48 -23.01 -12.70
CA GLY A 65 -21.91 -23.27 -12.57
C GLY A 65 -22.51 -24.12 -13.70
N LYS A 66 -21.78 -24.37 -14.79
CA LYS A 66 -22.20 -25.33 -15.83
C LYS A 66 -22.04 -26.80 -15.41
N PHE A 67 -21.32 -27.06 -14.32
CA PHE A 67 -21.03 -28.41 -13.86
C PHE A 67 -21.81 -28.72 -12.58
N ASN A 68 -22.45 -29.88 -12.55
CA ASN A 68 -23.17 -30.37 -11.37
C ASN A 68 -22.22 -31.13 -10.43
N PHE A 69 -21.29 -30.42 -9.79
CA PHE A 69 -20.40 -31.01 -8.80
C PHE A 69 -21.13 -31.35 -7.51
N SER A 70 -20.82 -32.51 -6.92
CA SER A 70 -21.33 -32.89 -5.60
C SER A 70 -20.75 -32.00 -4.50
N LYS A 71 -21.41 -31.92 -3.33
CA LYS A 71 -20.92 -31.19 -2.15
C LYS A 71 -19.49 -31.60 -1.76
N LYS A 72 -19.14 -32.89 -1.91
CA LYS A 72 -17.81 -33.43 -1.63
C LYS A 72 -16.74 -32.86 -2.56
N ILE A 73 -17.06 -32.70 -3.84
CA ILE A 73 -16.14 -32.13 -4.83
C ILE A 73 -15.94 -30.63 -4.56
N TRP A 74 -17.02 -29.90 -4.26
CA TRP A 74 -16.94 -28.48 -3.89
C TRP A 74 -16.09 -28.22 -2.65
N ALA A 75 -16.15 -29.12 -1.66
CA ALA A 75 -15.31 -29.05 -0.46
C ALA A 75 -13.80 -29.15 -0.77
N ILE A 76 -13.40 -29.64 -1.94
CA ILE A 76 -12.01 -29.71 -2.41
C ILE A 76 -11.68 -28.52 -3.32
N ILE A 77 -12.57 -28.20 -4.27
CA ILE A 77 -12.35 -27.12 -5.25
C ILE A 77 -12.23 -25.74 -4.56
N LEU A 78 -13.11 -25.43 -3.60
CA LEU A 78 -13.11 -24.11 -2.97
C LEU A 78 -11.81 -23.80 -2.21
N PRO A 79 -11.29 -24.69 -1.32
CA PRO A 79 -9.99 -24.47 -0.70
C PRO A 79 -8.85 -24.36 -1.70
N LEU A 80 -8.86 -25.12 -2.80
CA LEU A 80 -7.81 -25.06 -3.82
C LEU A 80 -7.81 -23.70 -4.55
N LEU A 81 -9.00 -23.17 -4.87
CA LEU A 81 -9.13 -21.90 -5.58
C LEU A 81 -8.91 -20.68 -4.67
N LEU A 82 -9.40 -20.74 -3.44
CA LEU A 82 -9.51 -19.58 -2.55
C LEU A 82 -8.60 -19.65 -1.33
N GLY A 83 -8.26 -20.85 -0.85
CA GLY A 83 -7.67 -21.06 0.48
C GLY A 83 -6.39 -20.26 0.69
N VAL A 84 -5.49 -20.24 -0.29
CA VAL A 84 -4.24 -19.45 -0.21
C VAL A 84 -4.52 -17.96 -0.08
N GLU A 85 -5.48 -17.42 -0.84
CA GLU A 85 -5.82 -16.00 -0.80
C GLU A 85 -6.54 -15.63 0.50
N VAL A 86 -7.47 -16.48 0.95
CA VAL A 86 -8.14 -16.33 2.25
C VAL A 86 -7.13 -16.30 3.39
N ILE A 87 -6.14 -17.21 3.39
CA ILE A 87 -5.08 -17.22 4.41
C ILE A 87 -4.25 -15.94 4.35
N LYS A 88 -3.90 -15.44 3.15
CA LYS A 88 -3.15 -14.18 3.01
C LYS A 88 -3.96 -12.99 3.51
N ASP A 89 -5.25 -12.93 3.18
CA ASP A 89 -6.15 -11.85 3.56
C ASP A 89 -6.37 -11.84 5.07
N ILE A 90 -6.63 -13.00 5.70
CA ILE A 90 -6.71 -13.11 7.16
C ILE A 90 -5.40 -12.65 7.82
N ASN A 91 -4.25 -13.09 7.31
CA ASN A 91 -2.95 -12.66 7.84
C ASN A 91 -2.72 -11.15 7.65
N HIS A 92 -3.24 -10.57 6.58
CA HIS A 92 -3.17 -9.14 6.32
C HIS A 92 -4.06 -8.36 7.30
N ASP A 93 -5.30 -8.80 7.52
CA ASP A 93 -6.23 -8.17 8.45
C ASP A 93 -5.70 -8.27 9.89
N LEU A 94 -5.20 -9.44 10.30
CA LEU A 94 -4.54 -9.63 11.59
C LEU A 94 -3.29 -8.75 11.74
N LEU A 95 -2.59 -8.45 10.65
CA LEU A 95 -1.47 -7.51 10.66
C LEU A 95 -1.97 -6.07 10.85
N LEU A 96 -3.07 -5.67 10.20
CA LEU A 96 -3.67 -4.33 10.31
C LEU A 96 -4.28 -4.07 11.68
N CYS A 97 -4.75 -5.10 12.38
CA CYS A 97 -5.19 -5.00 13.77
C CYS A 97 -4.04 -4.71 14.75
N ARG A 98 -2.78 -4.81 14.31
CA ARG A 98 -1.63 -4.47 15.15
C ARG A 98 -1.41 -2.98 15.16
N LYS A 99 -0.75 -2.52 16.22
CA LYS A 99 -0.28 -1.15 16.35
C LYS A 99 0.66 -0.78 15.21
N ASP A 100 0.32 0.27 14.47
CA ASP A 100 1.08 0.79 13.32
C ASP A 100 2.34 1.55 13.74
N THR A 101 3.37 1.58 12.88
CA THR A 101 4.61 2.32 13.11
C THR A 101 4.37 3.81 13.41
N ARG A 102 3.33 4.41 12.81
CA ARG A 102 2.90 5.79 13.09
C ARG A 102 2.36 5.94 14.51
N THR A 103 1.60 4.97 15.01
CA THR A 103 1.10 4.98 16.39
C THR A 103 2.26 4.82 17.39
N ILE A 104 3.22 3.94 17.09
CA ILE A 104 4.44 3.78 17.89
C ILE A 104 5.27 5.06 17.88
N ALA A 105 5.40 5.72 16.73
CA ALA A 105 6.12 6.98 16.59
C ALA A 105 5.47 8.10 17.40
N ARG A 106 4.14 8.23 17.33
CA ARG A 106 3.39 9.20 18.14
C ARG A 106 3.66 9.02 19.63
N GLU A 107 3.52 7.79 20.12
CA GLU A 107 3.74 7.53 21.54
C GLU A 107 5.19 7.78 21.94
N TRP A 108 6.15 7.40 21.11
CA TRP A 108 7.54 7.71 21.38
C TRP A 108 7.76 9.22 21.48
N ILE A 109 7.19 10.02 20.56
CA ILE A 109 7.25 11.49 20.60
C ILE A 109 6.68 12.03 21.91
N TYR A 110 5.49 11.57 22.31
CA TYR A 110 4.83 12.04 23.53
C TYR A 110 5.63 11.78 24.81
N HIS A 111 6.45 10.73 24.84
CA HIS A 111 7.27 10.40 26.01
C HIS A 111 8.67 11.03 26.01
N HIS A 112 9.14 11.56 24.87
CA HIS A 112 10.55 11.96 24.71
C HIS A 112 10.74 13.39 24.21
N ILE A 113 9.74 13.99 23.58
CA ILE A 113 9.81 15.34 23.02
C ILE A 113 8.97 16.26 23.89
N PRO A 114 9.56 17.35 24.43
CA PRO A 114 8.83 18.32 25.24
C PRO A 114 7.58 18.84 24.53
N GLU A 115 6.52 19.05 25.30
CA GLU A 115 5.35 19.80 24.87
C GLU A 115 5.78 21.20 24.37
N ASP A 116 5.00 21.80 23.46
CA ASP A 116 5.30 23.06 22.76
C ASP A 116 6.46 23.03 21.74
N SER A 117 7.15 21.89 21.56
CA SER A 117 8.13 21.74 20.48
C SER A 117 7.51 21.91 19.09
N ILE A 118 8.23 22.54 18.16
CA ILE A 118 7.77 22.67 16.78
C ILE A 118 8.22 21.44 15.99
N ILE A 119 7.25 20.63 15.57
CA ILE A 119 7.50 19.35 14.89
C ILE A 119 7.10 19.48 13.42
N ALA A 120 8.08 19.33 12.53
CA ALA A 120 7.81 19.20 11.11
C ALA A 120 7.46 17.75 10.75
N VAL A 121 6.30 17.52 10.15
CA VAL A 121 5.80 16.16 9.85
C VAL A 121 5.52 16.01 8.35
N GLU A 122 6.04 14.93 7.76
CA GLU A 122 5.71 14.56 6.38
C GLU A 122 4.29 14.00 6.26
N LYS A 123 3.75 14.02 5.03
CA LYS A 123 2.54 13.25 4.70
C LYS A 123 2.75 11.77 5.07
N TYR A 124 1.70 11.14 5.59
CA TYR A 124 1.73 9.77 6.14
C TYR A 124 2.63 9.58 7.37
N GLY A 125 2.99 10.66 8.07
CA GLY A 125 3.62 10.62 9.40
C GLY A 125 2.64 10.27 10.54
N PRO A 126 3.12 10.25 11.80
CA PRO A 126 2.28 10.01 12.96
C PRO A 126 1.21 11.11 13.12
N PRO A 127 -0.03 10.76 13.50
CA PRO A 127 -1.01 11.76 13.90
C PRO A 127 -0.63 12.32 15.27
N LEU A 128 -0.26 13.59 15.34
CA LEU A 128 0.07 14.27 16.60
C LEU A 128 -1.11 15.18 17.02
N GLY A 129 -1.24 15.42 18.32
CA GLY A 129 -2.30 16.24 18.91
C GLY A 129 -1.94 17.72 18.99
N LYS A 130 -2.70 18.46 19.80
CA LYS A 130 -2.57 19.92 19.93
C LYS A 130 -1.41 20.36 20.84
N GLU A 131 -0.77 19.41 21.51
CA GLU A 131 0.36 19.61 22.44
C GLU A 131 1.64 20.04 21.69
N TYR A 132 1.63 19.95 20.35
CA TYR A 132 2.75 20.31 19.49
C TYR A 132 2.33 21.30 18.41
N GLN A 133 3.24 22.22 18.07
CA GLN A 133 3.08 23.03 16.87
C GLN A 133 3.53 22.22 15.65
N ILE A 134 2.57 21.68 14.89
CA ILE A 134 2.85 20.84 13.72
C ILE A 134 2.97 21.72 12.48
N ILE A 135 4.10 21.61 11.79
CA ILE A 135 4.31 22.27 10.49
C ILE A 135 4.56 21.23 9.39
N PRO A 136 4.21 21.52 8.11
CA PRO A 136 4.58 20.65 7.01
C PRO A 136 6.09 20.69 6.77
N ILE A 137 6.64 19.58 6.26
CA ILE A 137 8.04 19.50 5.87
C ILE A 137 8.34 20.43 4.69
N ILE A 138 9.41 21.20 4.85
CA ILE A 138 10.01 22.06 3.82
C ILE A 138 11.25 21.33 3.30
N TYR A 139 11.34 21.11 1.99
CA TYR A 139 12.44 20.39 1.34
C TYR A 139 13.72 21.24 1.21
N SER A 140 14.13 21.85 2.32
CA SER A 140 15.37 22.62 2.48
C SER A 140 15.84 22.48 3.92
N TYR A 141 16.99 21.85 4.14
CA TYR A 141 17.46 21.53 5.49
C TYR A 141 17.70 22.80 6.33
N SER A 142 18.31 23.82 5.72
CA SER A 142 18.58 25.10 6.40
C SER A 142 17.31 25.82 6.83
N GLN A 143 16.31 25.89 5.96
CA GLN A 143 15.02 26.52 6.28
C GLN A 143 14.25 25.71 7.32
N LEU A 144 14.28 24.37 7.22
CA LEU A 144 13.58 23.51 8.16
C LEU A 144 14.17 23.62 9.57
N LYS A 145 15.50 23.59 9.70
CA LYS A 145 16.22 23.77 10.97
C LYS A 145 15.93 25.11 11.66
N GLN A 146 15.59 26.14 10.89
CA GLN A 146 15.20 27.46 11.43
C GLN A 146 13.74 27.50 11.91
N LYS A 147 12.89 26.56 11.49
CA LYS A 147 11.45 26.59 11.75
C LYS A 147 10.93 25.47 12.64
N ALA A 148 11.65 24.35 12.72
CA ALA A 148 11.27 23.21 13.54
C ALA A 148 12.46 22.71 14.37
N ASP A 149 12.14 22.13 15.51
CA ASP A 149 13.10 21.50 16.41
C ASP A 149 13.26 20.02 16.04
N ILE A 150 12.17 19.38 15.60
CA ILE A 150 12.11 17.97 15.21
C ILE A 150 11.57 17.83 13.79
N ALA A 151 12.14 16.90 13.02
CA ALA A 151 11.60 16.45 11.74
C ALA A 151 11.20 14.97 11.78
N VAL A 152 9.96 14.67 11.35
CA VAL A 152 9.42 13.32 11.25
C VAL A 152 9.20 12.96 9.79
N ILE A 153 9.98 11.99 9.32
CA ILE A 153 10.10 11.58 7.92
C ILE A 153 9.47 10.21 7.72
N SER A 154 8.75 10.03 6.60
CA SER A 154 8.02 8.81 6.26
C SER A 154 8.57 8.17 4.99
N GLU A 155 8.84 6.87 5.04
CA GLU A 155 9.29 6.08 3.88
C GLU A 155 8.37 6.18 2.67
N TYR A 156 7.06 6.32 2.89
CA TYR A 156 6.12 6.49 1.79
C TYR A 156 6.36 7.75 0.96
N ILE A 157 7.03 8.76 1.50
CA ILE A 157 7.35 10.01 0.79
C ILE A 157 8.78 9.97 0.27
N PHE A 158 9.78 9.79 1.13
CA PHE A 158 11.18 9.88 0.68
C PHE A 158 11.53 8.82 -0.37
N TYR A 159 11.00 7.60 -0.27
CA TYR A 159 11.25 6.53 -1.23
C TYR A 159 10.70 6.88 -2.63
N ARG A 160 9.59 7.64 -2.72
CA ARG A 160 9.04 8.08 -4.01
C ARG A 160 10.00 9.01 -4.74
N TYR A 161 10.64 9.91 -4.01
CA TYR A 161 11.62 10.84 -4.57
C TYR A 161 12.93 10.14 -4.93
N GLN A 162 13.39 9.21 -4.08
CA GLN A 162 14.59 8.41 -4.34
C GLN A 162 14.46 7.51 -5.57
N LYS A 163 13.26 7.00 -5.87
CA LYS A 163 13.02 6.20 -7.08
C LYS A 163 13.20 7.00 -8.38
N HIS A 164 13.09 8.33 -8.31
CA HIS A 164 13.13 9.22 -9.47
C HIS A 164 14.05 10.43 -9.23
N PRO A 165 15.36 10.21 -9.00
CA PRO A 165 16.25 11.25 -8.49
C PRO A 165 16.48 12.40 -9.47
N LYS A 166 16.48 12.12 -10.78
CA LYS A 166 16.59 13.13 -11.84
C LYS A 166 15.37 14.06 -11.90
N ILE A 167 14.19 13.58 -11.50
CA ILE A 167 12.95 14.37 -11.49
C ILE A 167 12.84 15.18 -10.20
N TYR A 168 13.36 14.66 -9.08
CA TYR A 168 13.23 15.27 -7.74
C TYR A 168 14.60 15.57 -7.08
N PRO A 169 15.49 16.34 -7.72
CA PRO A 169 16.85 16.54 -7.22
C PRO A 169 16.88 17.30 -5.89
N LEU A 170 15.98 18.28 -5.69
CA LEU A 170 15.91 19.10 -4.47
C LEU A 170 15.50 18.27 -3.25
N GLN A 171 14.48 17.41 -3.39
CA GLN A 171 14.00 16.55 -2.32
C GLN A 171 15.07 15.52 -1.92
N ASN A 172 15.74 14.91 -2.91
CA ASN A 172 16.82 13.97 -2.63
C ASN A 172 17.99 14.64 -1.92
N LYS A 173 18.38 15.85 -2.36
CA LYS A 173 19.38 16.65 -1.64
C LYS A 173 18.97 16.92 -0.20
N PHE A 174 17.73 17.33 0.04
CA PHE A 174 17.20 17.54 1.38
C PHE A 174 17.33 16.30 2.28
N TYR A 175 16.97 15.11 1.81
CA TYR A 175 17.08 13.89 2.62
C TYR A 175 18.53 13.51 2.91
N GLU A 176 19.43 13.66 1.94
CA GLU A 176 20.87 13.44 2.16
C GLU A 176 21.43 14.43 3.20
N GLU A 177 21.05 15.70 3.12
CA GLU A 177 21.41 16.70 4.12
C GLU A 177 20.83 16.36 5.50
N LEU A 178 19.58 15.93 5.58
CA LEU A 178 18.96 15.55 6.84
C LEU A 178 19.64 14.33 7.47
N LYS A 179 20.03 13.35 6.65
CA LYS A 179 20.73 12.14 7.10
C LYS A 179 22.15 12.44 7.59
N THR A 180 22.85 13.39 6.95
CA THR A 180 24.24 13.73 7.26
C THR A 180 24.37 14.79 8.37
N LYS A 181 23.47 15.78 8.39
CA LYS A 181 23.54 16.93 9.30
C LYS A 181 22.56 16.83 10.47
N GLY A 182 21.43 16.12 10.30
CA GLY A 182 20.43 15.93 11.35
C GLY A 182 20.81 14.81 12.30
N LYS A 183 20.48 14.95 13.59
CA LYS A 183 20.72 13.90 14.58
C LYS A 183 19.53 12.95 14.63
N LEU A 184 19.71 11.71 14.21
CA LEU A 184 18.66 10.69 14.28
C LEU A 184 18.38 10.33 15.75
N LEU A 185 17.19 10.66 16.23
CA LEU A 185 16.76 10.30 17.59
C LEU A 185 16.16 8.89 17.63
N LYS A 186 15.33 8.57 16.64
CA LYS A 186 14.62 7.28 16.59
C LYS A 186 14.33 6.86 15.16
N ALA A 187 14.50 5.58 14.90
CA ALA A 187 14.02 4.92 13.69
C ALA A 187 13.06 3.79 14.07
N ILE A 188 11.90 3.76 13.43
CA ILE A 188 10.85 2.76 13.64
C ILE A 188 10.61 2.06 12.33
N TYR A 189 10.94 0.77 12.27
CA TYR A 189 10.87 -0.04 11.06
C TYR A 189 9.65 -0.97 11.09
N PRO A 190 8.99 -1.21 9.94
CA PRO A 190 7.87 -2.15 9.85
C PRO A 190 8.29 -3.63 9.99
N LYS A 191 9.60 -3.91 9.95
CA LYS A 191 10.17 -5.24 10.17
C LYS A 191 11.15 -5.20 11.33
N ALA A 192 10.65 -5.35 12.55
CA ALA A 192 11.47 -5.48 13.75
C ALA A 192 11.68 -6.98 14.08
N GLY A 193 12.75 -7.57 13.54
CA GLY A 193 13.07 -8.98 13.73
C GLY A 193 12.04 -9.92 13.09
N LYS A 194 11.50 -10.87 13.87
CA LYS A 194 10.48 -11.85 13.40
C LYS A 194 9.06 -11.27 13.33
N LYS A 195 8.78 -10.11 13.94
CA LYS A 195 7.44 -9.51 13.97
C LYS A 195 7.31 -8.41 12.92
N ARG A 196 6.29 -8.55 12.06
CA ARG A 196 5.87 -7.51 11.12
C ARG A 196 4.91 -6.54 11.81
N ILE A 197 5.18 -5.25 11.66
CA ILE A 197 4.39 -4.12 12.14
C ILE A 197 3.82 -3.43 10.90
N PRO A 198 2.52 -3.07 10.87
CA PRO A 198 1.97 -2.32 9.76
C PRO A 198 2.54 -0.89 9.72
N GLY A 199 2.59 -0.31 8.52
CA GLY A 199 3.00 1.08 8.31
C GLY A 199 4.34 1.24 7.58
N PRO A 200 4.75 2.49 7.27
CA PRO A 200 6.04 2.81 6.68
C PRO A 200 7.15 2.82 7.74
N THR A 201 8.41 2.85 7.31
CA THR A 201 9.49 3.28 8.20
C THR A 201 9.28 4.76 8.58
N ILE A 202 9.36 5.07 9.87
CA ILE A 202 9.32 6.43 10.41
C ILE A 202 10.67 6.77 11.01
N LEU A 203 11.25 7.90 10.57
CA LEU A 203 12.51 8.42 11.08
C LEU A 203 12.25 9.75 11.77
N ILE A 204 12.80 9.91 12.96
CA ILE A 204 12.65 11.11 13.79
C ILE A 204 14.03 11.72 14.00
N TYR A 205 14.20 12.94 13.50
CA TYR A 205 15.45 13.69 13.56
C TYR A 205 15.30 14.91 14.46
N GLN A 206 16.33 15.16 15.26
CA GLN A 206 16.56 16.42 15.94
C GLN A 206 17.32 17.37 15.00
N LEU A 207 16.79 18.59 14.85
CA LEU A 207 17.36 19.64 14.02
C LEU A 207 18.14 20.67 14.85
N ARG A 208 17.72 20.90 16.11
CA ARG A 208 18.33 21.83 17.07
C ARG A 208 18.78 21.12 18.33
#